data_AF-A0A820L1K6-F1
#
_entry.id   AF-A0A820L1K6-F1
#
_cell.length_a   1.000
_cell.length_b   1.000
_cell.length_c   1.000
_cell.angle_alpha   90.00
_cell.angle_beta   90.00
_cell.angle_gamma   90.00
#
_symmetry.space_group_name_H-M   'P 1'
#
loop_
_entity.id
_entity.type
_entity.pdbx_description
1 polymer ?
#
loop_
_entity_poly.entity_id
_entity_poly.type
_entity_poly.pdbx_seq_one_letter_code
_entity_poly.pdbx_strand_id
1 'polypeptide(L)' 'DPYTFTIGDTRNFGVYKGSGTVTEVKKAETVHFMSMSANLHLSFQGLSLFQNQYNALPQPWNDVYHIHLFFYLFLI' A
#
# COMPACT_ATOMS: atom_id res chain seq x y z
N ASP A 1 -21.10 22.60 12.13
CA ASP A 1 -21.93 21.98 13.18
C ASP A 1 -21.95 20.47 13.04
N PRO A 2 -22.06 19.71 14.15
CA PRO A 2 -22.08 18.24 14.14
C PRO A 2 -23.38 17.63 13.58
N TYR A 3 -24.43 18.43 13.39
CA TYR A 3 -25.74 17.99 12.92
C TYR A 3 -26.09 18.44 11.48
N THR A 4 -25.16 19.09 10.79
CA THR A 4 -25.41 19.72 9.48
C THR A 4 -24.26 19.46 8.53
N PHE A 5 -24.57 19.14 7.27
CA PHE A 5 -23.64 19.13 6.15
C PHE A 5 -24.27 19.81 4.93
N THR A 6 -23.44 20.27 4.00
CA THR A 6 -23.88 20.96 2.77
C THR A 6 -23.73 20.04 1.56
N ILE A 7 -24.68 20.12 0.62
CA ILE A 7 -24.68 19.31 -0.61
C ILE A 7 -24.58 20.15 -1.89
N GLY A 8 -24.34 21.47 -1.76
CA GLY A 8 -24.32 22.42 -2.88
C GLY A 8 -25.64 23.19 -3.05
N ASP A 9 -25.78 23.89 -4.19
CA ASP A 9 -26.96 24.70 -4.50
C ASP A 9 -28.16 23.82 -4.86
N THR A 10 -29.30 24.08 -4.22
CA THR A 10 -30.54 23.35 -4.42
C THR A 10 -31.68 24.17 -5.01
N ARG A 11 -31.45 25.42 -5.43
CA ARG A 11 -32.50 26.33 -5.96
C ARG A 11 -33.24 25.81 -7.19
N ASN A 12 -32.58 24.95 -7.97
CA ASN A 12 -33.18 24.32 -9.15
C ASN A 12 -34.02 23.08 -8.81
N PHE A 13 -34.05 22.65 -7.54
CA PHE A 13 -34.95 21.62 -7.05
C PHE A 13 -36.21 22.26 -6.44
N GLY A 14 -37.21 21.42 -6.14
CA GLY A 14 -38.43 21.87 -5.45
C GLY A 14 -38.17 22.26 -3.99
N VAL A 15 -39.08 23.06 -3.43
CA VAL A 15 -39.06 23.42 -2.01
C VAL A 15 -39.20 22.16 -1.15
N TYR A 16 -38.35 22.03 -0.13
CA TYR A 16 -38.42 20.93 0.83
C TYR A 16 -39.73 20.97 1.63
N LYS A 17 -40.47 19.86 1.63
CA LYS A 17 -41.79 19.75 2.29
C LYS A 17 -41.76 19.01 3.63
N GLY A 18 -40.63 18.43 4.00
CA GLY A 18 -40.47 17.65 5.24
C GLY A 18 -40.15 16.18 4.99
N SER A 19 -39.52 15.55 5.98
CA SER A 19 -39.00 14.19 5.96
C SER A 19 -37.96 13.91 4.85
N GLY A 20 -37.08 12.96 5.12
CA GLY A 20 -36.04 12.55 4.17
C GLY A 20 -35.02 11.67 4.86
N THR A 21 -34.52 10.67 4.15
CA THR A 21 -33.44 9.80 4.63
C THR A 21 -32.25 9.97 3.72
N VAL A 22 -31.07 10.08 4.32
CA VAL A 22 -29.80 10.15 3.60
C VAL A 22 -29.16 8.77 3.70
N THR A 23 -28.69 8.27 2.56
CA THR A 23 -27.91 7.03 2.51
C THR A 23 -26.51 7.38 2.00
N GLU A 24 -25.49 6.91 2.72
CA GLU A 24 -24.11 7.07 2.30
C GLU A 24 -23.83 6.18 1.08
N VAL A 25 -23.25 6.78 0.03
CA VAL A 25 -22.79 6.03 -1.15
C VAL A 25 -21.29 6.22 -1.28
N LYS A 26 -20.55 5.11 -1.19
CA LYS A 26 -19.11 5.10 -1.43
C LYS A 26 -18.84 5.31 -2.91
N LYS A 27 -18.07 6.35 -3.23
CA LYS A 27 -17.60 6.57 -4.59
C LYS A 27 -16.51 5.54 -4.91
N ALA A 28 -16.51 5.04 -6.14
CA ALA A 28 -15.43 4.21 -6.63
C ALA A 28 -14.17 5.09 -6.78
N GLU A 29 -13.05 4.61 -6.27
CA GLU A 29 -11.76 5.27 -6.39
C GLU A 29 -10.77 4.31 -7.05
N THR A 30 -10.07 4.81 -8.08
CA THR A 30 -9.05 4.05 -8.77
C THR A 30 -7.73 4.23 -8.03
N VAL A 31 -7.35 3.22 -7.25
CA VAL A 31 -6.02 3.18 -6.62
C VAL A 31 -5.01 2.54 -7.58
N HIS A 32 -3.87 3.20 -7.75
CA HIS A 32 -2.78 2.70 -8.58
C HIS A 32 -1.82 1.88 -7.71
N PHE A 33 -1.93 0.55 -7.77
CA PHE A 33 -0.97 -0.32 -7.09
C PHE A 33 0.38 -0.24 -7.81
N MET A 34 1.41 0.21 -7.10
CA MET A 34 2.78 0.10 -7.58
C MET A 34 3.21 -1.36 -7.53
N SER A 35 3.95 -1.81 -8.54
CA SER A 35 4.48 -3.17 -8.54
C SER A 35 5.48 -3.33 -7.39
N MET A 36 5.31 -4.42 -6.63
CA MET A 36 6.23 -4.85 -5.56
C MET A 36 7.62 -5.28 -6.11
N SER A 37 7.81 -5.19 -7.42
CA SER A 37 8.71 -6.05 -8.19
C SER A 37 10.19 -5.70 -8.13
N ALA A 38 10.59 -4.56 -7.58
CA ALA A 38 12.02 -4.31 -7.40
C ALA A 38 12.48 -4.97 -6.09
N ASN A 39 12.19 -4.35 -4.94
CA ASN A 39 12.86 -4.72 -3.70
C ASN A 39 12.48 -6.07 -3.12
N LEU A 40 11.20 -6.47 -3.16
CA LEU A 40 10.79 -7.75 -2.59
C LEU A 40 11.22 -8.91 -3.51
N HIS A 41 11.10 -8.71 -4.81
CA HIS A 41 11.55 -9.72 -5.77
C HIS A 41 13.06 -9.93 -5.69
N LEU A 42 13.83 -8.83 -5.67
CA LEU A 42 15.29 -8.87 -5.52
C LEU A 42 15.71 -9.47 -4.18
N SER A 43 15.00 -9.19 -3.08
CA SER A 43 15.33 -9.79 -1.79
C SER A 43 15.08 -11.30 -1.76
N PHE A 44 13.97 -11.78 -2.32
CA PHE A 44 13.73 -13.22 -2.45
C PHE A 44 14.71 -13.90 -3.42
N GLN A 45 15.14 -13.23 -4.49
CA GLN A 45 16.20 -13.71 -5.37
C GLN A 45 17.54 -13.82 -4.62
N GLY A 46 17.93 -12.77 -3.88
CA GLY A 46 19.14 -12.78 -3.05
C GLY A 46 19.13 -13.86 -1.98
N LEU A 47 17.99 -14.10 -1.32
CA LEU A 47 17.84 -15.18 -0.34
C LEU A 47 18.01 -16.57 -0.98
N SER A 48 17.46 -16.77 -2.19
CA SER A 48 17.61 -18.02 -2.93
C SER A 48 19.07 -18.31 -3.30
N LEU A 49 19.81 -17.30 -3.74
CA LEU A 49 21.24 -17.42 -4.05
C LEU A 49 22.06 -17.75 -2.79
N PHE A 50 21.79 -17.05 -1.68
CA PHE A 50 22.45 -17.30 -0.41
C PHE A 50 22.22 -18.74 0.09
N GLN A 51 20.98 -19.22 -0.01
CA GLN A 51 20.64 -20.58 0.41
C GLN A 51 21.37 -21.65 -0.42
N ASN A 52 21.54 -21.46 -1.73
CA ASN A 52 22.30 -22.39 -2.57
C ASN A 52 23.80 -22.44 -2.19
N GLN A 53 24.38 -21.29 -1.83
CA GLN A 53 25.81 -21.19 -1.56
C GLN A 53 26.20 -21.68 -0.17
N TYR A 54 25.37 -21.40 0.84
CA TYR A 54 25.69 -21.67 2.25
C TYR A 54 24.82 -22.78 2.86
N ASN A 55 23.89 -23.35 2.10
CA ASN A 55 22.90 -24.36 2.53
C ASN A 55 22.13 -23.96 3.80
N ALA A 56 21.99 -22.65 4.03
CA ALA A 56 21.38 -22.07 5.22
C ALA A 56 20.77 -20.72 4.88
N LEU A 57 19.77 -20.29 5.66
CA LEU A 57 19.24 -18.94 5.57
C LEU A 57 20.14 -17.96 6.32
N PRO A 58 20.10 -16.66 5.97
CA PRO A 58 20.80 -15.63 6.74
C PRO A 58 20.29 -15.67 8.19
N GLN A 59 21.23 -15.74 9.14
CA GLN A 59 20.88 -15.71 10.56
C GLN A 59 20.30 -14.34 10.94
N PRO A 60 19.31 -14.31 11.85
CA PRO A 60 18.72 -13.05 12.30
C PRO A 60 19.78 -12.23 13.03
N TRP A 61 19.91 -10.94 12.66
CA TRP A 61 20.77 -9.97 13.33
C TRP A 61 22.27 -10.32 13.33
N ASN A 62 22.75 -10.99 12.28
CA ASN A 62 24.18 -11.25 12.16
C ASN A 62 24.90 -10.05 11.53
N ASP A 63 25.63 -9.31 12.36
CA ASP A 63 26.34 -8.08 11.99
C ASP A 63 27.42 -8.30 10.90
N VAL A 64 27.94 -9.54 10.76
CA VAL A 64 28.96 -9.90 9.77
C VAL A 64 28.39 -9.97 8.35
N TYR A 65 27.11 -10.33 8.20
CA TYR A 65 26.45 -10.46 6.88
C TYR A 65 25.67 -9.23 6.44
N HIS A 66 25.50 -8.24 7.33
CA HIS A 66 24.76 -7.01 7.04
C HIS A 66 25.37 -6.22 5.86
N ILE A 67 26.69 -6.31 5.68
CA ILE A 67 27.44 -5.65 4.60
C ILE A 67 27.44 -6.51 3.32
N HIS A 68 27.49 -7.85 3.43
CA HIS A 68 27.49 -8.75 2.28
C HIS A 68 26.14 -8.81 1.56
N LEU A 69 25.01 -8.78 2.29
CA LEU A 69 23.68 -8.73 1.67
C LEU A 69 23.46 -7.44 0.87
N PHE A 70 24.06 -6.33 1.33
CA PHE A 70 23.99 -5.03 0.67
C PHE A 70 24.75 -5.01 -0.67
N PHE A 71 25.89 -5.72 -0.77
CA PHE A 71 26.65 -5.84 -2.01
C PHE A 71 25.92 -6.66 -3.09
N TYR A 72 25.16 -7.69 -2.71
CA TYR A 72 24.39 -8.50 -3.67
C TYR A 72 23.08 -7.83 -4.12
N LEU A 73 22.53 -6.90 -3.33
CA LEU A 73 21.27 -6.22 -3.64
C LEU A 73 21.44 -4.98 -4.55
N PHE A 74 22.66 -4.44 -4.68
CA PHE A 74 22.93 -3.16 -5.37
C PHE A 74 23.89 -3.23 -6.56
N LEU A 75 24.33 -4.43 -6.98
CA LEU A 75 25.25 -4.63 -8.13
C LEU A 75 24.64 -5.51 -9.24
N ILE A 76 23.33 -5.41 -9.43
CA ILE A 76 22.62 -5.74 -10.66
C ILE A 76 21.77 -4.52 -11.04
#